data_AF-A0A5A7RWZ9-F1
#
_entry.id   AF-A0A5A7RWZ9-F1
#
_cell.length_a   1.000
_cell.length_b   1.000
_cell.length_c   1.000
_cell.angle_alpha   90.00
_cell.angle_beta   90.00
_cell.angle_gamma   90.00
#
_symmetry.space_group_name_H-M   'P 1'
#
loop_
_entity.id
_entity.type
_entity.pdbx_description
1 polymer ?
#
loop_
_entity_poly.entity_id
_entity_poly.type
_entity_poly.pdbx_seq_one_letter_code
_entity_poly.pdbx_strand_id
1 'polypeptide(L)'
;MICVENFRTDKAFILPPSVVKPQAVDCIGAIDLSAIARVAEFVDNLSKHLMIMKHLRFFIPFIFLKTQKFSGAFDFLGYTFYPYVDLYDFSKNVATMMPYPEIKELSGELMRSIERAVIAERHGKNIVLGEHPGAHGLSIYFPYRMINYDSGYENLDFSRDTNWDEFIRCHWLMKTNVSG
;
A
#
# COMPACT_ATOMS: atom_id res chain seq x y z
N MET A 1 -7.48 -27.86 22.00
CA MET A 1 -6.92 -26.75 21.21
C MET A 1 -6.45 -27.37 19.91
N ILE A 2 -7.17 -27.16 18.80
CA ILE A 2 -6.74 -27.64 17.49
C ILE A 2 -5.89 -26.52 16.91
N CYS A 3 -4.61 -26.82 16.62
CA CYS A 3 -3.70 -25.85 16.02
C CYS A 3 -4.22 -25.52 14.61
N VAL A 4 -4.10 -24.27 14.18
CA VAL A 4 -4.36 -23.92 12.77
C VAL A 4 -3.27 -24.58 11.93
N GLU A 5 -3.65 -25.49 11.05
CA GLU A 5 -2.73 -26.27 10.21
C GLU A 5 -2.64 -25.67 8.80
N ASN A 6 -3.69 -24.97 8.34
CA ASN A 6 -3.74 -24.31 7.04
C ASN A 6 -4.32 -22.89 7.14
N PHE A 7 -3.43 -21.90 7.11
CA PHE A 7 -3.76 -20.46 7.18
C PHE A 7 -4.71 -19.95 6.08
N ARG A 8 -4.84 -20.68 4.95
CA ARG A 8 -5.72 -20.28 3.83
C ARG A 8 -7.15 -20.83 3.95
N THR A 9 -7.33 -21.96 4.62
CA THR A 9 -8.64 -22.67 4.64
C THR A 9 -9.26 -22.76 6.01
N ASP A 10 -8.47 -22.62 7.07
CA ASP A 10 -8.95 -22.84 8.42
C ASP A 10 -9.78 -21.66 8.90
N LYS A 11 -10.97 -21.97 9.43
CA LYS A 11 -11.80 -20.97 10.09
C LYS A 11 -11.07 -20.51 11.35
N ALA A 12 -10.69 -19.23 11.41
CA ALA A 12 -10.25 -18.65 12.67
C ALA A 12 -11.35 -18.84 13.72
N PHE A 13 -10.94 -19.13 14.95
CA PHE A 13 -11.84 -19.29 16.08
C PHE A 13 -12.79 -18.08 16.15
N ILE A 14 -14.08 -18.31 15.93
CA ILE A 14 -15.11 -17.32 16.21
C ILE A 14 -15.27 -17.34 17.73
N LEU A 15 -14.70 -16.35 18.41
CA LEU A 15 -14.94 -16.17 19.83
C LEU A 15 -16.45 -15.99 20.07
N PRO A 16 -17.01 -16.55 21.16
CA PRO A 16 -18.41 -16.38 21.47
C PRO A 16 -18.76 -14.88 21.58
N PRO A 17 -19.97 -14.45 21.18
CA PRO A 17 -20.35 -13.03 21.09
C PRO A 17 -20.17 -12.22 22.38
N SER A 18 -20.12 -12.90 23.54
CA SER A 18 -19.92 -12.32 24.87
C SER A 18 -18.45 -12.02 25.20
N VAL A 19 -17.51 -12.51 24.39
CA VAL A 19 -16.06 -12.39 24.59
C VAL A 19 -15.51 -11.58 23.42
N VAL A 20 -15.34 -10.27 23.66
CA VAL A 20 -14.73 -9.26 22.78
C VAL A 20 -15.62 -8.80 21.62
N LYS A 21 -15.70 -7.47 21.39
CA LYS A 21 -15.96 -6.95 20.03
C LYS A 21 -15.01 -7.73 19.11
N PRO A 22 -15.44 -8.33 17.99
CA PRO A 22 -14.50 -8.99 17.11
C PRO A 22 -13.59 -7.93 16.50
N GLN A 23 -12.54 -7.54 17.22
CA GLN A 23 -11.29 -7.09 16.62
C GLN A 23 -10.64 -8.38 16.12
N ALA A 24 -11.31 -8.96 15.11
CA ALA A 24 -10.80 -10.09 14.37
C ALA A 24 -9.46 -9.64 13.78
N VAL A 25 -8.48 -10.53 13.81
CA VAL A 25 -7.18 -10.36 13.16
C VAL A 25 -7.39 -9.75 11.77
N ASP A 26 -7.07 -8.47 11.60
CA ASP A 26 -7.63 -7.72 10.46
C ASP A 26 -6.82 -7.97 9.18
N CYS A 27 -5.50 -8.14 9.32
CA CYS A 27 -4.56 -8.56 8.27
C CYS A 27 -3.38 -9.32 8.90
N ILE A 28 -2.97 -10.44 8.30
CA ILE A 28 -1.69 -11.14 8.56
C ILE A 28 -1.09 -11.59 7.23
N GLY A 29 0.23 -11.54 7.10
CA GLY A 29 0.96 -11.96 5.89
C GLY A 29 2.25 -12.70 6.24
N ALA A 30 2.59 -13.70 5.43
CA ALA A 30 3.85 -14.43 5.45
C ALA A 30 4.57 -14.19 4.11
N ILE A 31 5.79 -13.67 4.18
CA ILE A 31 6.53 -13.16 3.02
C ILE A 31 7.82 -13.95 2.83
N ASP A 32 8.08 -14.37 1.60
CA ASP A 32 9.37 -14.93 1.17
C ASP A 32 10.38 -13.79 1.01
N LEU A 33 11.30 -13.68 1.97
CA LEU A 33 12.34 -12.65 1.96
C LEU A 33 13.36 -12.85 0.82
N SER A 34 13.47 -14.04 0.24
CA SER A 34 14.33 -14.24 -0.93
C SER A 34 13.79 -13.53 -2.20
N ALA A 35 12.48 -13.26 -2.24
CA ALA A 35 11.81 -12.59 -3.34
C ALA A 35 11.67 -11.06 -3.14
N ILE A 36 11.91 -10.53 -1.93
CA ILE A 36 11.59 -9.13 -1.59
C ILE A 36 12.44 -8.12 -2.37
N ALA A 37 13.70 -8.46 -2.69
CA ALA A 37 14.57 -7.62 -3.51
C ALA A 37 13.96 -7.38 -4.91
N ARG A 38 13.28 -8.38 -5.47
CA ARG A 38 12.60 -8.26 -6.77
C ARG A 38 11.37 -7.36 -6.68
N VAL A 39 10.64 -7.39 -5.55
CA VAL A 39 9.53 -6.46 -5.30
C VAL A 39 10.06 -5.02 -5.23
N ALA A 40 11.15 -4.78 -4.50
CA ALA A 40 11.78 -3.47 -4.39
C ALA A 40 12.24 -2.93 -5.75
N GLU A 41 12.85 -3.76 -6.60
CA GLU A 41 13.22 -3.40 -7.98
C GLU A 41 12.02 -2.91 -8.80
N PHE A 42 10.88 -3.61 -8.73
CA PHE A 42 9.68 -3.19 -9.45
C PHE A 42 9.01 -1.94 -8.85
N VAL A 43 9.10 -1.74 -7.53
CA VAL A 43 8.68 -0.47 -6.92
C VAL A 43 9.54 0.68 -7.44
N ASP A 44 10.86 0.51 -7.48
CA ASP A 44 11.78 1.51 -7.99
C ASP A 44 11.50 1.85 -9.46
N ASN A 45 11.34 0.84 -10.32
CA ASN A 45 11.02 1.01 -11.74
C ASN A 45 9.71 1.78 -11.95
N LEU A 46 8.65 1.42 -11.20
CA LEU A 46 7.37 2.13 -11.26
C LEU A 46 7.51 3.58 -10.77
N SER A 47 8.23 3.80 -9.67
CA SER A 47 8.45 5.13 -9.07
C SER A 47 9.13 6.08 -10.06
N LYS A 48 10.21 5.63 -10.71
CA LYS A 48 10.93 6.39 -11.75
C LYS A 48 9.99 6.83 -12.88
N HIS A 49 9.15 5.93 -13.37
CA HIS A 49 8.22 6.26 -14.46
C HIS A 49 7.12 7.24 -14.03
N LEU A 50 6.57 7.05 -12.82
CA LEU A 50 5.58 7.98 -12.25
C LEU A 50 6.16 9.38 -12.02
N MET A 51 7.45 9.49 -11.68
CA MET A 51 8.14 10.76 -11.53
C MET A 51 8.34 11.51 -12.86
N ILE A 52 8.68 10.78 -13.93
CA ILE A 52 8.90 11.33 -15.28
C ILE A 52 7.59 11.89 -15.84
N MET A 53 6.47 11.19 -15.65
CA MET A 53 5.16 11.57 -16.19
C MET A 53 4.43 12.61 -15.33
N LYS A 54 5.03 13.79 -15.18
CA LYS A 54 4.52 14.86 -14.30
C LYS A 54 3.08 15.28 -14.62
N HIS A 55 2.68 15.20 -15.89
CA HIS A 55 1.32 15.53 -16.32
C HIS A 55 0.27 14.54 -15.80
N LEU A 56 0.65 13.35 -15.33
CA LEU A 56 -0.28 12.34 -14.78
C LEU A 56 -0.42 12.37 -13.27
N ARG A 57 0.25 13.30 -12.59
CA ARG A 57 0.17 13.44 -11.13
C ARG A 57 -1.26 13.69 -10.64
N PHE A 58 -2.15 14.21 -11.48
CA PHE A 58 -3.56 14.40 -11.15
C PHE A 58 -4.33 13.09 -10.94
N PHE A 59 -3.83 11.94 -11.42
CA PHE A 59 -4.44 10.63 -11.17
C PHE A 59 -4.12 10.10 -9.77
N ILE A 60 -2.98 10.46 -9.19
CA ILE A 60 -2.49 9.91 -7.93
C ILE A 60 -3.45 10.15 -6.74
N PRO A 61 -4.13 11.31 -6.59
CA PRO A 61 -5.15 11.48 -5.56
C PRO A 61 -6.29 10.48 -5.69
N PHE A 62 -6.77 10.22 -6.91
CA PHE A 62 -7.85 9.26 -7.13
C PHE A 62 -7.40 7.82 -6.92
N ILE A 63 -6.17 7.49 -7.32
CA ILE A 63 -5.54 6.19 -7.05
C ILE A 63 -5.42 5.98 -5.54
N PHE A 64 -4.88 6.96 -4.81
CA PHE A 64 -4.77 6.91 -3.35
C PHE A 64 -6.14 6.77 -2.66
N LEU A 65 -7.17 7.48 -3.15
CA LEU A 65 -8.52 7.37 -2.60
C LEU A 65 -9.13 5.98 -2.78
N LYS A 66 -8.83 5.30 -3.89
CA LYS A 66 -9.32 3.95 -4.18
C LYS A 66 -8.49 2.84 -3.54
N THR A 67 -7.25 3.14 -3.14
CA THR A 67 -6.34 2.14 -2.59
C THR A 67 -6.71 1.80 -1.15
N GLN A 68 -6.71 0.51 -0.84
CA GLN A 68 -6.81 -0.04 0.51
C GLN A 68 -5.78 0.59 1.45
N LYS A 69 -6.24 1.11 2.60
CA LYS A 69 -5.42 1.82 3.58
C LYS A 69 -5.33 1.07 4.90
N PHE A 70 -4.23 1.29 5.60
CA PHE A 70 -3.96 0.73 6.92
C PHE A 70 -3.58 1.81 7.93
N SER A 71 -3.70 1.48 9.22
CA SER A 71 -3.21 2.28 10.34
C SER A 71 -3.70 3.73 10.35
N GLY A 72 -5.01 3.92 10.56
CA GLY A 72 -5.55 5.27 10.79
C GLY A 72 -4.90 5.93 12.00
N ALA A 73 -4.18 7.04 11.78
CA ALA A 73 -3.53 7.85 12.79
C ALA A 73 -4.10 9.27 12.76
N PHE A 74 -3.92 10.06 13.82
CA PHE A 74 -4.26 11.48 13.83
C PHE A 74 -3.01 12.32 13.57
N ASP A 75 -3.13 13.32 12.69
CA ASP A 75 -2.10 14.33 12.50
C ASP A 75 -2.11 15.37 13.63
N PHE A 76 -1.16 16.30 13.64
CA PHE A 76 -1.08 17.31 14.71
C PHE A 76 -2.27 18.28 14.75
N LEU A 77 -3.07 18.33 13.67
CA LEU A 77 -4.30 19.11 13.58
C LEU A 77 -5.53 18.28 14.00
N GLY A 78 -5.34 17.02 14.38
CA GLY A 78 -6.41 16.11 14.77
C GLY A 78 -7.15 15.48 13.58
N TYR A 79 -6.64 15.59 12.36
CA TYR A 79 -7.24 14.91 11.21
C TYR A 79 -6.74 13.48 11.09
N THR A 80 -7.65 12.54 10.85
CA THR A 80 -7.27 11.16 10.53
C THR A 80 -6.50 11.11 9.20
N PHE A 81 -5.36 10.42 9.18
CA PHE A 81 -4.60 10.10 7.99
C PHE A 81 -4.15 8.64 8.01
N TYR A 82 -3.76 8.14 6.84
CA TYR A 82 -3.35 6.75 6.64
C TYR A 82 -1.97 6.75 5.99
N PRO A 83 -0.89 6.49 6.74
CA PRO A 83 0.47 6.51 6.22
C PRO A 83 0.82 5.25 5.43
N TYR A 84 0.02 4.20 5.48
CA TYR A 84 0.30 2.93 4.80
C TYR A 84 -0.85 2.53 3.91
N VAL A 85 -0.52 2.09 2.70
CA VAL A 85 -1.46 1.59 1.71
C VAL A 85 -1.06 0.20 1.25
N ASP A 86 -2.01 -0.59 0.77
CA ASP A 86 -1.72 -1.90 0.18
C ASP A 86 -0.98 -1.73 -1.15
N LEU A 87 0.21 -2.35 -1.27
CA LEU A 87 1.08 -2.15 -2.42
C LEU A 87 0.52 -2.78 -3.70
N TYR A 88 -0.12 -3.95 -3.58
CA TYR A 88 -0.76 -4.60 -4.72
C TYR A 88 -1.96 -3.80 -5.19
N ASP A 89 -2.84 -3.39 -4.29
CA ASP A 89 -4.03 -2.62 -4.63
C ASP A 89 -3.67 -1.23 -5.18
N PHE A 90 -2.61 -0.60 -4.66
CA PHE A 90 -2.03 0.61 -5.25
C PHE A 90 -1.64 0.35 -6.71
N SER A 91 -0.81 -0.68 -6.95
CA SER A 91 -0.33 -1.02 -8.29
C SER A 91 -1.47 -1.35 -9.26
N LYS A 92 -2.47 -2.10 -8.80
CA LYS A 92 -3.69 -2.40 -9.57
C LYS A 92 -4.46 -1.14 -9.95
N ASN A 93 -4.62 -0.20 -9.02
CA ASN A 93 -5.29 1.07 -9.27
C ASN A 93 -4.48 1.93 -10.26
N VAL A 94 -3.15 1.94 -10.17
CA VAL A 94 -2.26 2.57 -11.15
C VAL A 94 -2.47 1.97 -12.54
N ALA A 95 -2.41 0.64 -12.67
CA ALA A 95 -2.63 -0.07 -13.93
C ALA A 95 -4.01 0.21 -14.56
N THR A 96 -5.02 0.37 -13.71
CA THR A 96 -6.40 0.61 -14.14
C THR A 96 -6.60 2.04 -14.62
N MET A 97 -6.02 3.01 -13.91
CA MET A 97 -6.34 4.43 -14.10
C MET A 97 -5.38 5.17 -15.02
N MET A 98 -4.12 4.74 -15.10
CA MET A 98 -3.13 5.41 -15.93
C MET A 98 -3.32 5.06 -17.41
N PRO A 99 -3.21 6.02 -18.34
CA PRO A 99 -3.51 5.78 -19.76
C PRO A 99 -2.36 5.13 -20.55
N TYR A 100 -1.16 5.01 -19.98
CA TYR A 100 0.05 4.57 -20.70
C TYR A 100 0.33 3.08 -20.55
N PRO A 101 0.49 2.33 -21.65
CA PRO A 101 0.78 0.89 -21.62
C PRO A 101 2.01 0.54 -20.78
N GLU A 102 3.08 1.32 -20.89
CA GLU A 102 4.31 1.10 -20.11
C GLU A 102 4.09 1.14 -18.59
N ILE A 103 3.26 2.07 -18.08
CA ILE A 103 2.92 2.12 -16.65
C ILE A 103 2.06 0.91 -16.26
N LYS A 104 1.13 0.50 -17.13
CA LYS A 104 0.28 -0.66 -16.87
C LYS A 104 1.10 -1.94 -16.79
N GLU A 105 2.09 -2.10 -17.67
CA GLU A 105 2.97 -3.26 -17.65
C GLU A 105 3.82 -3.29 -16.38
N LEU A 106 4.48 -2.17 -16.03
CA LEU A 106 5.27 -2.07 -14.79
C LEU A 106 4.44 -2.36 -13.54
N SER A 107 3.20 -1.85 -13.51
CA SER A 107 2.27 -2.11 -12.41
C SER A 107 1.88 -3.60 -12.34
N GLY A 108 1.63 -4.21 -13.50
CA GLY A 108 1.38 -5.65 -13.62
C GLY A 108 2.58 -6.51 -13.20
N GLU A 109 3.80 -6.11 -13.55
CA GLU A 109 5.03 -6.77 -13.10
C GLU A 109 5.20 -6.70 -11.59
N LEU A 110 4.95 -5.52 -11.00
CA LEU A 110 4.94 -5.33 -9.55
C LEU A 110 3.90 -6.24 -8.87
N MET A 111 2.66 -6.26 -9.37
CA MET A 111 1.60 -7.14 -8.86
C MET A 111 2.02 -8.61 -8.88
N ARG A 112 2.55 -9.11 -10.00
CA ARG A 112 3.04 -10.49 -10.13
C ARG A 112 4.23 -10.77 -9.21
N SER A 113 5.08 -9.79 -8.94
CA SER A 113 6.20 -9.94 -8.01
C SER A 113 5.72 -10.09 -6.56
N ILE A 114 4.69 -9.34 -6.17
CA ILE A 114 4.06 -9.42 -4.85
C ILE A 114 3.39 -10.78 -4.67
N GLU A 115 2.62 -11.25 -5.66
CA GLU A 115 2.00 -12.58 -5.62
C GLU A 115 3.01 -13.71 -5.45
N ARG A 116 4.23 -13.57 -5.98
CA ARG A 116 5.32 -14.53 -5.77
C ARG A 116 5.97 -14.40 -4.39
N ALA A 117 6.08 -13.19 -3.85
CA ALA A 117 6.69 -12.94 -2.56
C ALA A 117 5.76 -13.30 -1.38
N VAL A 118 4.45 -13.18 -1.54
CA VAL A 118 3.47 -13.48 -0.48
C VAL A 118 3.19 -14.98 -0.46
N ILE A 119 3.75 -15.67 0.53
CA ILE A 119 3.54 -17.12 0.75
C ILE A 119 2.09 -17.37 1.15
N ALA A 120 1.58 -16.57 2.09
CA ALA A 120 0.20 -16.63 2.55
C ALA A 120 -0.21 -15.29 3.14
N GLU A 121 -1.48 -14.96 3.07
CA GLU A 121 -2.06 -13.81 3.76
C GLU A 121 -3.48 -14.16 4.21
N ARG A 122 -3.99 -13.42 5.21
CA ARG A 122 -5.38 -13.49 5.65
C ARG A 122 -5.84 -12.10 6.11
N HIS A 123 -6.99 -11.67 5.61
CA HIS A 123 -7.65 -10.42 5.98
C HIS A 123 -9.17 -10.58 6.03
N GLY A 124 -9.85 -9.67 6.75
CA GLY A 124 -11.30 -9.59 6.74
C GLY A 124 -11.85 -8.99 5.43
N LYS A 125 -13.11 -9.29 5.08
CA LYS A 125 -13.76 -8.89 3.82
C LYS A 125 -14.91 -7.89 3.97
N ASN A 126 -15.36 -7.63 5.19
CA ASN A 126 -16.51 -6.80 5.49
C ASN A 126 -16.10 -5.35 5.83
N ILE A 127 -16.13 -4.48 4.81
CA ILE A 127 -15.78 -3.07 4.95
C ILE A 127 -16.63 -2.32 5.99
N VAL A 128 -17.89 -2.75 6.24
CA VAL A 128 -18.78 -2.11 7.22
C VAL A 128 -18.28 -2.33 8.65
N LEU A 129 -17.55 -3.42 8.88
CA LEU A 129 -16.93 -3.75 10.16
C LEU A 129 -15.51 -3.16 10.30
N GLY A 130 -15.06 -2.38 9.32
CA GLY A 130 -13.70 -1.83 9.28
C GLY A 130 -12.66 -2.79 8.70
N GLU A 131 -13.08 -3.94 8.16
CA GLU A 131 -12.17 -4.94 7.62
C GLU A 131 -11.54 -4.50 6.29
N HIS A 132 -10.52 -5.23 5.85
CA HIS A 132 -9.65 -4.84 4.74
C HIS A 132 -9.74 -5.74 3.49
N PRO A 133 -10.85 -5.73 2.73
CA PRO A 133 -11.07 -6.63 1.58
C PRO A 133 -10.09 -6.45 0.40
N GLY A 134 -9.36 -5.32 0.36
CA GLY A 134 -8.34 -5.04 -0.65
C GLY A 134 -6.91 -5.33 -0.19
N ALA A 135 -6.70 -6.06 0.91
CA ALA A 135 -5.37 -6.37 1.40
C ALA A 135 -4.75 -7.56 0.67
N HIS A 136 -3.44 -7.49 0.40
CA HIS A 136 -2.67 -8.51 -0.32
C HIS A 136 -1.34 -8.83 0.38
N GLY A 137 -1.26 -8.55 1.69
CA GLY A 137 -0.16 -9.01 2.55
C GLY A 137 1.08 -8.11 2.60
N LEU A 138 1.21 -7.10 1.71
CA LEU A 138 2.29 -6.12 1.75
C LEU A 138 1.75 -4.69 1.68
N SER A 139 2.05 -3.91 2.73
CA SER A 139 1.82 -2.48 2.74
C SER A 139 3.07 -1.69 2.36
N ILE A 140 2.90 -0.50 1.83
CA ILE A 140 3.97 0.47 1.59
C ILE A 140 3.64 1.81 2.23
N TYR A 141 4.66 2.53 2.68
CA TYR A 141 4.51 3.89 3.23
C TYR A 141 4.06 4.84 2.12
N PHE A 142 2.92 5.50 2.26
CA PHE A 142 2.45 6.54 1.36
C PHE A 142 1.63 7.59 2.14
N PRO A 143 2.30 8.54 2.83
CA PRO A 143 1.62 9.64 3.51
C PRO A 143 1.10 10.65 2.48
N TYR A 144 -0.13 10.49 2.00
CA TYR A 144 -0.63 11.30 0.88
C TYR A 144 -0.46 12.82 1.01
N ARG A 145 -0.45 13.38 2.22
CA ARG A 145 -0.20 14.82 2.44
C ARG A 145 1.24 15.04 2.92
N MET A 146 1.89 16.06 2.36
CA MET A 146 3.25 16.48 2.75
C MET A 146 3.41 16.69 4.25
N ILE A 147 2.39 17.20 4.93
CA ILE A 147 2.39 17.46 6.38
C ILE A 147 2.50 16.20 7.24
N ASN A 148 2.20 15.03 6.66
CA ASN A 148 2.23 13.74 7.32
C ASN A 148 3.49 12.92 6.97
N TYR A 149 4.40 13.51 6.19
CA TYR A 149 5.63 12.85 5.80
C TYR A 149 6.64 12.85 6.94
N ASP A 150 7.20 11.67 7.19
CA ASP A 150 8.28 11.45 8.14
C ASP A 150 9.60 11.41 7.37
N SER A 151 10.43 12.44 7.55
CA SER A 151 11.76 12.50 6.95
C SER A 151 12.69 11.37 7.40
N GLY A 152 12.39 10.71 8.53
CA GLY A 152 13.09 9.51 8.96
C GLY A 152 13.00 8.36 7.95
N TYR A 153 11.93 8.32 7.14
CA TYR A 153 11.74 7.32 6.10
C TYR A 153 12.87 7.33 5.05
N GLU A 154 13.49 8.49 4.79
CA GLU A 154 14.60 8.64 3.81
C GLU A 154 15.89 7.91 4.26
N ASN A 155 15.96 7.47 5.52
CA ASN A 155 17.12 6.76 6.06
C ASN A 155 17.02 5.24 6.00
N LEU A 156 15.88 4.70 5.57
CA LEU A 156 15.69 3.25 5.42
C LEU A 156 16.45 2.76 4.19
N ASP A 157 16.99 1.53 4.26
CA ASP A 157 17.66 0.90 3.11
C ASP A 157 16.72 0.85 1.88
N PHE A 158 15.45 0.50 2.10
CA PHE A 158 14.43 0.51 1.04
C PHE A 158 14.30 1.88 0.33
N SER A 159 14.30 2.97 1.08
CA SER A 159 14.18 4.32 0.51
C SER A 159 15.47 4.74 -0.20
N ARG A 160 16.63 4.29 0.27
CA ARG A 160 17.91 4.58 -0.39
C ARG A 160 18.15 3.75 -1.66
N ASP A 161 17.58 2.54 -1.68
CA ASP A 161 17.72 1.59 -2.78
C ASP A 161 16.63 1.76 -3.86
N THR A 162 15.59 2.56 -3.59
CA THR A 162 14.47 2.80 -4.51
C THR A 162 14.18 4.28 -4.67
N ASN A 163 13.39 4.67 -5.68
CA ASN A 163 12.97 6.06 -5.88
C ASN A 163 11.59 6.36 -5.25
N TRP A 164 11.19 5.58 -4.25
CA TRP A 164 9.82 5.63 -3.73
C TRP A 164 9.54 6.92 -2.96
N ASP A 165 10.46 7.38 -2.12
CA ASP A 165 10.28 8.65 -1.40
C ASP A 165 10.40 9.86 -2.32
N GLU A 166 11.26 9.82 -3.34
CA GLU A 166 11.33 10.86 -4.36
C GLU A 166 10.02 10.93 -5.15
N PHE A 167 9.40 9.78 -5.47
CA PHE A 167 8.08 9.74 -6.08
C PHE A 167 7.02 10.40 -5.18
N ILE A 168 6.97 10.02 -3.90
CA ILE A 168 6.03 10.58 -2.93
C ILE A 168 6.19 12.11 -2.85
N ARG A 169 7.42 12.61 -2.67
CA ARG A 169 7.69 14.05 -2.59
C ARG A 169 7.37 14.75 -3.90
N CYS A 170 7.70 14.14 -5.04
CA CYS A 170 7.36 14.66 -6.35
C CYS A 170 5.85 14.80 -6.55
N HIS A 171 5.03 13.91 -6.00
CA HIS A 171 3.58 13.98 -6.14
C HIS A 171 2.99 15.25 -5.50
N TRP A 172 3.51 15.70 -4.35
CA TRP A 172 3.02 16.91 -3.67
C TRP A 172 3.40 18.21 -4.33
N LEU A 173 4.41 18.18 -5.22
CA LEU A 173 4.80 19.33 -6.02
C LEU A 173 3.77 19.59 -7.14
N MET A 174 2.50 19.79 -6.76
CA MET A 174 1.67 20.79 -7.39
C MET A 174 2.32 22.12 -7.03
N LYS A 175 3.28 22.59 -7.83
CA LYS A 175 3.56 24.03 -7.85
C LYS A 175 2.25 24.67 -8.31
N THR A 176 1.43 25.09 -7.37
CA THR A 176 0.50 26.18 -7.58
C THR A 176 1.39 27.39 -7.87
N ASN A 177 1.77 27.58 -9.13
CA ASN A 177 2.20 28.89 -9.60
C ASN A 177 0.97 29.79 -9.54
N VAL A 178 0.56 30.18 -8.34
CA VAL A 178 -0.16 31.42 -8.13
C VAL A 178 0.94 32.43 -7.87
N SER A 179 1.61 32.82 -8.95
CA SER A 179 2.35 34.08 -8.97
C SER A 179 1.32 35.19 -8.80
N GLY A 180 1.31 35.81 -7.62
CA GLY A 180 0.83 37.17 -7.46
C GLY A 180 1.79 38.17 -8.10
#